data_AF-A0A4Z0KFH5-F1
#
_entry.id   AF-A0A4Z0KFH5-F1
#
_cell.length_a   1.000
_cell.length_b   1.000
_cell.length_c   1.000
_cell.angle_alpha   90.00
_cell.angle_beta   90.00
_cell.angle_gamma   90.00
#
_symmetry.space_group_name_H-M   'P 1'
#
loop_
_entity.id
_entity.type
_entity.pdbx_description
1 polymer ?
#
loop_
_entity_poly.entity_id
_entity_poly.type
_entity_poly.pdbx_seq_one_letter_code
_entity_poly.pdbx_strand_id
1 'polypeptide(L)'
;MTVSPHNASTARFYALRLLPGQEVFSQLHAFVQQNQLHAAWIAGCTGSLADVALRYAGQEATTSLTGTFEVISLNGTRALTGEHGPLGG
;
A
#
# COMPACT_ATOMS: atom_id res chain seq x y z
N MET A 1 -3.44 26.41 19.27
CA MET A 1 -3.07 25.18 18.55
C MET A 1 -4.27 24.25 18.61
N THR A 2 -5.10 24.25 17.56
CA THR A 2 -6.23 23.33 17.42
C THR A 2 -5.69 21.97 17.02
N VAL A 3 -5.70 21.03 17.94
CA VAL A 3 -5.40 19.62 17.66
C VAL A 3 -6.55 19.09 16.82
N SER A 4 -6.34 18.89 15.52
CA SER A 4 -7.32 18.21 14.67
C SER A 4 -7.59 16.83 15.28
N PRO A 5 -8.83 16.45 15.60
CA PRO A 5 -9.11 15.10 16.04
C PRO A 5 -8.80 14.20 14.86
N HIS A 6 -7.70 13.44 14.92
CA HIS A 6 -7.52 12.28 14.04
C HIS A 6 -8.58 11.27 14.49
N ASN A 7 -9.76 11.43 13.89
CA ASN A 7 -11.03 10.91 14.33
C ASN A 7 -10.95 9.38 14.46
N ALA A 8 -11.42 8.84 15.59
CA ALA A 8 -11.58 7.40 15.73
C ALA A 8 -12.50 6.92 14.62
N SER A 9 -11.95 6.17 13.67
CA SER A 9 -12.70 5.61 12.54
C SER A 9 -12.85 4.11 12.74
N THR A 10 -14.04 3.59 12.47
CA THR A 10 -14.26 2.15 12.47
C THR A 10 -13.49 1.52 11.31
N ALA A 11 -12.65 0.54 11.61
CA ALA A 11 -11.90 -0.21 10.63
C ALA A 11 -12.77 -1.30 9.98
N ARG A 12 -12.68 -1.45 8.65
CA ARG A 12 -13.21 -2.62 7.94
C ARG A 12 -12.04 -3.41 7.36
N PHE A 13 -11.91 -4.65 7.80
CA PHE A 13 -10.84 -5.55 7.35
C PHE A 13 -11.29 -6.35 6.13
N TYR A 14 -10.37 -6.53 5.19
CA TYR A 14 -10.57 -7.32 3.99
C TYR A 14 -9.45 -8.34 3.85
N ALA A 15 -9.81 -9.58 3.54
CA ALA A 15 -8.85 -10.63 3.22
C ALA A 15 -8.73 -10.75 1.69
N LEU A 16 -7.53 -10.51 1.16
CA LEU A 16 -7.20 -10.70 -0.24
C LEU A 16 -6.16 -11.82 -0.35
N ARG A 17 -6.41 -12.78 -1.25
CA ARG A 17 -5.42 -13.82 -1.59
C ARG A 17 -4.96 -13.58 -3.02
N LEU A 18 -3.66 -13.32 -3.18
CA LEU A 18 -3.02 -13.21 -4.47
C LEU A 18 -2.71 -14.60 -5.03
N LEU A 19 -2.82 -14.75 -6.34
CA LEU A 19 -2.44 -15.97 -7.05
C LEU A 19 -0.98 -15.89 -7.52
N PRO A 20 -0.29 -17.04 -7.72
CA PRO A 20 1.05 -17.05 -8.28
C PRO A 20 1.12 -16.29 -9.62
N GLY A 21 2.12 -15.41 -9.76
CA GLY A 21 2.31 -14.56 -10.95
C GLY A 21 1.54 -13.24 -10.93
N GLN A 22 0.70 -12.99 -9.92
CA GLN A 22 0.06 -11.68 -9.76
C GLN A 22 0.98 -10.70 -9.03
N GLU A 23 1.10 -9.49 -9.58
CA GLU A 23 1.86 -8.40 -8.98
C GLU A 23 1.07 -7.76 -7.82
N VAL A 24 1.68 -7.73 -6.63
CA VAL A 24 1.05 -7.34 -5.36
C VAL A 24 0.47 -5.93 -5.41
N PHE A 25 1.25 -4.96 -5.88
CA PHE A 25 0.88 -3.56 -5.88
C PHE A 25 -0.28 -3.27 -6.82
N SER A 26 -0.27 -3.85 -8.02
CA SER A 26 -1.34 -3.74 -9.01
C SER A 26 -2.63 -4.36 -8.49
N GLN A 27 -2.56 -5.54 -7.86
CA GLN A 27 -3.74 -6.19 -7.28
C GLN A 27 -4.29 -5.41 -6.07
N LEU A 28 -3.43 -4.92 -5.19
CA LEU A 28 -3.85 -4.04 -4.08
C LEU A 28 -4.46 -2.74 -4.60
N HIS A 29 -3.90 -2.14 -5.65
CA HIS A 29 -4.44 -0.94 -6.26
C HIS A 29 -5.81 -1.19 -6.88
N ALA A 30 -5.96 -2.27 -7.66
CA ALA A 30 -7.24 -2.67 -8.23
C ALA A 30 -8.28 -2.93 -7.12
N PHE A 31 -7.87 -3.58 -6.02
CA PHE A 31 -8.74 -3.83 -4.87
C PHE A 31 -9.19 -2.53 -4.18
N VAL A 32 -8.28 -1.59 -3.96
CA VAL A 32 -8.57 -0.26 -3.39
C VAL A 32 -9.54 0.51 -4.27
N GLN A 33 -9.31 0.51 -5.59
CA GLN A 33 -10.20 1.19 -6.54
C GLN A 33 -11.58 0.52 -6.62
N GLN A 34 -11.64 -0.80 -6.70
CA GLN A 34 -12.90 -1.55 -6.75
C GLN A 34 -13.76 -1.33 -5.50
N ASN A 35 -13.13 -1.22 -4.32
CA ASN A 35 -13.82 -1.01 -3.06
C ASN A 35 -13.95 0.48 -2.67
N GLN A 36 -13.48 1.40 -3.52
CA GLN A 36 -13.47 2.86 -3.28
C GLN A 36 -12.89 3.21 -1.90
N LEU A 37 -11.78 2.57 -1.52
CA LEU A 37 -11.16 2.78 -0.22
C LEU A 37 -10.38 4.11 -0.21
N HIS A 38 -10.92 5.12 0.48
CA HIS A 38 -10.29 6.44 0.61
C HIS A 38 -9.03 6.40 1.49
N ALA A 39 -9.02 5.54 2.51
CA ALA A 39 -7.90 5.31 3.40
C ALA A 39 -7.78 3.81 3.68
N ALA A 40 -6.65 3.22 3.30
CA ALA A 40 -6.38 1.81 3.53
C ALA A 40 -4.94 1.63 4.04
N TRP A 41 -4.78 0.68 4.96
CA TRP A 41 -3.48 0.18 5.37
C TRP A 41 -3.48 -1.34 5.29
N ILE A 42 -2.29 -1.92 5.24
CA ILE A 42 -2.11 -3.37 5.24
C ILE A 42 -2.01 -3.80 6.70
N ALA A 43 -3.05 -4.49 7.20
CA ALA A 43 -3.09 -4.98 8.57
C ALA A 43 -2.15 -6.18 8.80
N GLY A 44 -1.89 -6.94 7.75
CA GLY A 44 -0.98 -8.08 7.75
C GLY A 44 -0.90 -8.66 6.35
N CYS A 45 0.28 -9.14 5.97
CA CYS A 45 0.50 -9.84 4.72
C CYS A 45 1.43 -11.01 5.00
N THR A 46 1.08 -12.18 4.48
CA THR A 46 1.91 -13.38 4.53
C THR A 46 1.80 -14.08 3.19
N GLY A 47 2.90 -14.62 2.70
CA GLY A 47 2.97 -15.29 1.41
C GLY A 47 4.39 -15.31 0.87
N SER A 48 4.53 -15.90 -0.31
CA SER A 48 5.79 -15.93 -1.04
C SER A 48 5.75 -15.02 -2.27
N LEU A 49 6.86 -14.35 -2.54
CA LEU A 49 7.09 -13.55 -3.73
C LEU A 49 8.24 -14.14 -4.53
N ALA A 50 8.04 -14.20 -5.84
CA ALA A 50 9.08 -14.56 -6.80
C ALA A 50 9.95 -13.34 -7.16
N ASP A 51 9.33 -12.16 -7.22
CA ASP A 51 9.96 -10.91 -7.65
C ASP A 51 9.65 -9.81 -6.65
N VAL A 52 10.68 -9.11 -6.18
CA VAL A 52 10.59 -8.05 -5.19
C VAL A 52 11.33 -6.83 -5.69
N ALA A 53 10.63 -5.70 -5.79
CA ALA A 53 11.22 -4.40 -6.08
C ALA A 53 11.35 -3.61 -4.77
N LEU A 54 12.58 -3.42 -4.29
CA LEU A 54 12.89 -2.65 -3.08
C LEU A 54 13.65 -1.38 -3.43
N ARG A 55 13.20 -0.25 -2.90
CA ARG A 55 14.00 0.98 -2.87
C ARG A 55 14.56 1.16 -1.46
N TYR A 56 15.87 0.97 -1.31
CA TYR A 56 16.53 1.14 -0.02
C TYR A 56 16.48 2.61 0.43
N ALA A 57 16.50 2.82 1.75
CA ALA A 57 16.51 4.15 2.33
C ALA A 57 17.74 4.93 1.84
N GLY A 58 17.52 6.12 1.28
CA GLY A 58 18.59 6.97 0.74
C GLY A 58 19.08 6.59 -0.66
N GLN A 59 18.46 5.61 -1.33
CA GLN A 59 18.76 5.25 -2.71
C GLN A 59 17.61 5.67 -3.63
N GLU A 60 17.92 6.37 -4.72
CA GLU A 60 16.92 6.68 -5.76
C GLU A 60 16.62 5.45 -6.63
N ALA A 61 17.61 4.57 -6.80
CA ALA A 61 17.50 3.37 -7.60
C ALA A 61 16.64 2.29 -6.92
N THR A 62 15.73 1.71 -7.69
CA THR A 62 14.95 0.55 -7.26
C THR A 62 15.75 -0.72 -7.55
N THR A 63 15.99 -1.52 -6.53
CA THR A 63 16.65 -2.83 -6.64
C THR A 63 15.57 -3.88 -6.90
N SER A 64 15.69 -4.59 -8.03
CA SER A 64 14.83 -5.73 -8.33
C SER A 64 15.54 -7.01 -7.93
N LEU A 65 14.88 -7.81 -7.10
CA LEU A 65 15.35 -9.09 -6.59
C LEU A 65 14.41 -10.18 -7.10
N THR A 66 14.95 -11.18 -7.78
CA THR A 66 14.19 -12.35 -8.25
C THR A 66 14.69 -13.59 -7.50
N GLY A 67 13.77 -14.34 -6.89
CA GLY A 67 14.09 -15.44 -5.98
C GLY A 67 12.87 -15.87 -5.18
N THR A 68 13.00 -16.83 -4.26
CA THR A 68 11.90 -17.21 -3.37
C THR A 68 11.99 -16.38 -2.09
N PHE A 69 11.18 -15.33 -2.00
CA PHE A 69 11.12 -14.46 -0.82
C PHE A 69 9.84 -14.72 -0.04
N GLU A 70 9.88 -14.60 1.28
CA GLU A 70 8.67 -14.57 2.11
C GLU A 70 8.33 -13.13 2.50
N VAL A 71 7.05 -12.77 2.38
CA VAL A 71 6.54 -11.49 2.87
C VAL A 71 6.33 -11.61 4.37
N ILE A 72 7.31 -11.13 5.13
CA ILE A 72 7.26 -11.15 6.60
C ILE A 72 6.37 -10.01 7.12
N SER A 73 6.42 -8.83 6.48
CA SER A 73 5.50 -7.74 6.72
C SER A 73 5.51 -6.75 5.56
N LEU A 74 4.34 -6.21 5.22
CA LEU A 74 4.21 -5.11 4.28
C LEU A 74 3.46 -3.99 5.00
N ASN A 75 4.17 -2.93 5.37
CA ASN A 75 3.60 -1.79 6.06
C ASN A 75 3.56 -0.60 5.11
N GLY A 76 2.39 -0.02 4.94
CA GLY A 76 2.20 1.15 4.07
C GLY A 76 0.80 1.70 4.22
N THR A 77 0.71 3.03 4.30
CA THR A 77 -0.56 3.76 4.30
C THR A 77 -0.80 4.28 2.89
N ARG A 78 -1.91 3.89 2.27
CA ARG A 78 -2.36 4.51 1.02
C ARG A 78 -3.51 5.45 1.34
N ALA A 79 -3.27 6.74 1.15
CA ALA A 79 -4.32 7.75 1.10
C ALA A 79 -4.65 8.01 -0.37
N LEU A 80 -5.94 8.05 -0.73
CA LEU A 80 -6.36 8.62 -2.01
C LEU A 80 -5.99 10.10 -1.96
N THR A 81 -4.95 10.50 -2.68
CA THR A 81 -4.46 11.88 -2.73
C THR A 81 -5.60 12.79 -3.18
N GLY A 82 -6.12 13.59 -2.26
CA GLY A 82 -6.89 14.79 -2.57
C GLY A 82 -5.97 15.81 -3.22
N GLU A 83 -6.34 16.15 -4.44
CA GLU A 83 -5.82 17.17 -5.34
C GLU A 83 -5.15 18.37 -4.63
N HIS A 84 -3.81 18.44 -4.69
CA HIS A 84 -3.09 19.69 -4.46
C HIS A 84 -3.07 20.49 -5.77
N GLY A 85 -4.16 21.22 -6.04
CA GLY A 85 -4.13 22.32 -7.00
C GLY A 85 -3.60 23.59 -6.32
N PRO A 86 -2.65 24.34 -6.91
CA PRO A 86 -2.30 25.66 -6.43
C PRO A 86 -3.44 26.61 -6.81
N LEU A 87 -4.31 26.95 -5.86
CA LEU A 87 -5.19 28.11 -6.04
C LEU A 87 -4.36 29.35 -5.73
N GLY A 88 -3.94 30.01 -6.82
CA GLY A 88 -3.44 31.38 -6.78
C GLY A 88 -4.51 32.34 -6.27
N GLY A 89 -4.03 33.38 -5.60
CA GLY A 89 -4.75 34.60 -5.26
C GLY A 89 -3.79 35.77 -5.39
#